data_AF-A0A285TMA9-F1
#
_entry.id   AF-A0A285TMA9-F1
#
_cell.length_a   1.000
_cell.length_b   1.000
_cell.length_c   1.000
_cell.angle_alpha   90.00
_cell.angle_beta   90.00
_cell.angle_gamma   90.00
#
_symmetry.space_group_name_H-M   'P 1'
#
loop_
_entity.id
_entity.type
_entity.pdbx_description
1 polymer ?
#
loop_
_entity_poly.entity_id
_entity_poly.type
_entity_poly.pdbx_seq_one_letter_code
_entity_poly.pdbx_strand_id
1 'polypeptide(L)'
;MRDRLEVKAELAVSEAGEITGLAWPFGSADRVGDVIVKGAFSAPSALPMLFAHDQAQVIGVWDEIAETEEGLTVKGRLLIEDVERAREVRAMVRAGAVSGLSIGFVTKDAKREGRGRRITALELHEISIVAVPAHPGAQITSLKSSHLHKEHSAMEQEDTAAPAPQIDTKAFDEIKSRLDKLEAKSNRPSFAVTGVQSPVMAADEVKGFVHYLRTGDKSETKSLAYGAPSTGGILAPETVSSSIISKIAEQSPVRGLASVIAMSVPLLQLPRLVTEVQPEHVTETAARPESEPTFEQIDLKAHEMAVIVPVTRVLLEDAQVDLNSYLSNHIARRFGQLEAQWFVTGNGATAAEGVMTSAEVQECDAPMLGVPQLLDLFYTLKTPYAQNGAWMMNRKTMASIRKLADLDGQLLWQSGLAAGQPSLLLGRPVYEAPDMDDATAGKTPIVFGDFASGYTIADHTGFSI
;
A
#
# COMPACT_ATOMS: atom_id res chain seq x y z
N MET A 1 -48.55 -19.60 -13.65
CA MET A 1 -47.94 -18.26 -13.67
C MET A 1 -48.59 -17.45 -12.56
N ARG A 2 -47.90 -17.26 -11.44
CA ARG A 2 -48.28 -16.30 -10.40
C ARG A 2 -47.14 -15.30 -10.34
N ASP A 3 -47.45 -14.06 -10.72
CA ASP A 3 -46.53 -12.95 -10.80
C ASP A 3 -45.88 -12.69 -9.44
N ARG A 4 -44.54 -12.67 -9.43
CA ARG A 4 -43.76 -12.18 -8.29
C ARG A 4 -43.74 -10.67 -8.36
N LEU A 5 -44.38 -10.03 -7.38
CA LEU A 5 -44.15 -8.61 -7.06
C LEU A 5 -42.70 -8.46 -6.57
N GLU A 6 -41.82 -8.04 -7.47
CA GLU A 6 -40.48 -7.56 -7.12
C GLU A 6 -40.62 -6.15 -6.52
N VAL A 7 -40.62 -6.05 -5.19
CA VAL A 7 -40.37 -4.77 -4.52
C VAL A 7 -38.87 -4.49 -4.63
N LYS A 8 -38.46 -3.80 -5.69
CA LYS A 8 -37.16 -3.13 -5.75
C LYS A 8 -37.17 -2.02 -4.70
N ALA A 9 -36.65 -2.32 -3.51
CA ALA A 9 -36.26 -1.29 -2.55
C ALA A 9 -35.01 -0.60 -3.13
N GLU A 10 -35.22 0.40 -3.98
CA GLU A 10 -34.14 1.33 -4.36
C GLU A 10 -33.71 2.07 -3.09
N LEU A 11 -32.46 1.88 -2.68
CA LEU A 11 -31.80 2.77 -1.72
C LEU A 11 -31.81 4.18 -2.35
N ALA A 12 -32.76 5.03 -1.93
CA ALA A 12 -32.79 6.43 -2.32
C ALA A 12 -31.62 7.14 -1.64
N VAL A 13 -30.70 7.72 -2.43
CA VAL A 13 -29.43 8.28 -1.93
C VAL A 13 -29.32 9.79 -2.15
N SER A 14 -29.21 10.56 -1.05
CA SER A 14 -29.09 12.01 -1.06
C SER A 14 -27.73 12.55 -1.57
N GLU A 15 -27.68 13.86 -1.85
CA GLU A 15 -26.45 14.59 -2.22
C GLU A 15 -25.55 14.91 -1.00
N ALA A 16 -26.11 15.04 0.20
CA ALA A 16 -25.44 15.55 1.40
C ALA A 16 -24.61 14.54 2.20
N GLY A 17 -24.57 13.26 1.81
CA GLY A 17 -23.72 12.26 2.47
C GLY A 17 -24.20 11.74 3.82
N GLU A 18 -25.45 12.01 4.20
CA GLU A 18 -26.05 11.49 5.44
C GLU A 18 -26.29 9.97 5.35
N ILE A 19 -25.85 9.23 6.36
CA ILE A 19 -25.98 7.78 6.50
C ILE A 19 -26.79 7.43 7.74
N THR A 20 -27.82 6.60 7.58
CA THR A 20 -28.54 5.95 8.68
C THR A 20 -28.50 4.43 8.53
N GLY A 21 -28.36 3.72 9.64
CA GLY A 21 -28.36 2.27 9.62
C GLY A 21 -28.54 1.62 10.99
N LEU A 22 -28.74 0.31 10.95
CA LEU A 22 -28.78 -0.55 12.11
C LEU A 22 -27.38 -1.17 12.27
N ALA A 23 -26.63 -0.71 13.26
CA ALA A 23 -25.27 -1.18 13.52
C ALA A 23 -25.25 -2.56 14.19
N TRP A 24 -26.26 -2.87 15.00
CA TRP A 24 -26.43 -4.19 15.61
C TRP A 24 -27.89 -4.48 15.97
N PRO A 25 -28.56 -5.48 15.36
CA PRO A 25 -29.92 -5.86 15.77
C PRO A 25 -29.92 -6.66 17.08
N PHE A 26 -30.95 -6.46 17.90
CA PHE A 26 -31.16 -7.26 19.11
C PHE A 26 -31.94 -8.54 18.83
N GLY A 27 -31.69 -9.58 19.64
CA GLY A 27 -32.46 -10.83 19.61
C GLY A 27 -32.00 -11.89 18.61
N SER A 28 -31.11 -11.54 17.67
CA SER A 28 -30.45 -12.49 16.77
C SER A 28 -28.97 -12.65 17.09
N ALA A 29 -28.44 -13.84 16.86
CA ALA A 29 -27.02 -14.12 16.98
C ALA A 29 -26.27 -13.73 15.70
N ASP A 30 -25.03 -13.27 15.86
CA ASP A 30 -24.14 -13.02 14.73
C ASP A 30 -23.64 -14.32 14.09
N ARG A 31 -22.73 -14.22 13.10
CA ARG A 31 -22.16 -15.39 12.41
C ARG A 31 -21.35 -16.32 13.31
N VAL A 32 -20.87 -15.83 14.46
CA VAL A 32 -20.06 -16.59 15.43
C VAL A 32 -20.93 -17.14 16.56
N GLY A 33 -22.16 -16.63 16.70
CA GLY A 33 -23.13 -17.02 17.73
C GLY A 33 -23.23 -16.04 18.90
N ASP A 34 -22.60 -14.86 18.82
CA ASP A 34 -22.63 -13.84 19.86
C ASP A 34 -23.96 -13.05 19.78
N VAL A 35 -24.56 -12.79 20.95
CA VAL A 35 -25.81 -12.05 21.13
C VAL A 35 -25.56 -10.91 22.12
N ILE A 36 -25.77 -9.68 21.69
CA ILE A 36 -25.69 -8.49 22.55
C ILE A 36 -27.09 -8.15 23.06
N VAL A 37 -27.24 -7.92 24.36
CA VAL A 37 -28.52 -7.51 24.94
C VAL A 37 -28.68 -5.99 24.96
N LYS A 38 -29.93 -5.52 24.97
CA LYS A 38 -30.26 -4.11 25.21
C LYS A 38 -29.72 -3.66 26.57
N GLY A 39 -29.14 -2.47 26.61
CA GLY A 39 -28.46 -1.87 27.75
C GLY A 39 -26.99 -2.22 27.88
N ALA A 40 -26.42 -2.99 26.93
CA ALA A 40 -25.02 -3.39 26.98
C ALA A 40 -24.06 -2.33 26.43
N PHE A 41 -24.50 -1.39 25.58
CA PHE A 41 -23.58 -0.47 24.90
C PHE A 41 -23.21 0.73 25.78
N SER A 42 -21.92 0.88 26.06
CA SER A 42 -21.33 2.15 26.48
C SER A 42 -20.64 2.80 25.27
N ALA A 43 -21.25 3.84 24.70
CA ALA A 43 -20.72 4.57 23.54
C ALA A 43 -20.09 5.92 23.94
N PRO A 44 -18.98 6.34 23.32
CA PRO A 44 -18.44 7.69 23.49
C PRO A 44 -19.34 8.74 22.83
N SER A 45 -19.20 10.00 23.25
CA SER A 45 -20.02 11.12 22.75
C SER A 45 -19.80 11.47 21.28
N ALA A 46 -18.68 11.06 20.71
CA ALA A 46 -18.36 11.20 19.30
C ALA A 46 -17.59 9.96 18.85
N LEU A 47 -17.99 9.39 17.72
CA LEU A 47 -17.38 8.19 17.17
C LEU A 47 -17.02 8.42 15.70
N PRO A 48 -15.76 8.20 15.29
CA PRO A 48 -15.40 8.28 13.89
C PRO A 48 -16.11 7.19 13.08
N MET A 49 -16.50 7.53 11.85
CA MET A 49 -16.99 6.56 10.88
C MET A 49 -15.79 6.05 10.07
N LEU A 50 -15.51 4.76 10.18
CA LEU A 50 -14.39 4.11 9.50
C LEU A 50 -14.87 3.32 8.28
N PHE A 51 -13.93 3.02 7.38
CA PHE A 51 -14.11 2.02 6.34
C PHE A 51 -13.32 0.75 6.67
N ALA A 52 -13.95 -0.42 6.56
CA ALA A 52 -13.28 -1.72 6.68
C ALA A 52 -12.42 -1.94 7.95
N HIS A 53 -12.81 -1.34 9.09
CA HIS A 53 -12.08 -1.42 10.37
C HIS A 53 -10.65 -0.84 10.34
N ASP A 54 -10.36 0.01 9.36
CA ASP A 54 -9.06 0.68 9.24
C ASP A 54 -9.11 2.06 9.90
N GLN A 55 -8.35 2.25 10.98
CA GLN A 55 -8.25 3.51 11.72
C GLN A 55 -7.62 4.64 10.89
N ALA A 56 -6.90 4.32 9.80
CA ALA A 56 -6.39 5.31 8.86
C ALA A 56 -7.48 5.78 7.86
N GLN A 57 -8.58 5.03 7.71
CA GLN A 57 -9.66 5.33 6.78
C GLN A 57 -10.88 5.91 7.49
N VAL A 58 -10.69 7.07 8.11
CA VAL A 58 -11.79 7.88 8.65
C VAL A 58 -12.51 8.56 7.49
N ILE A 59 -13.77 8.17 7.27
CA ILE A 59 -14.59 8.62 6.14
C ILE A 59 -15.75 9.54 6.54
N GLY A 60 -15.99 9.70 7.84
CA GLY A 60 -17.13 10.45 8.34
C GLY A 60 -17.17 10.52 9.86
N VAL A 61 -18.30 11.02 10.37
CA VAL A 61 -18.59 11.10 11.81
C VAL A 61 -19.99 10.56 12.05
N TRP A 62 -20.15 9.79 13.14
CA TRP A 62 -21.46 9.41 13.65
C TRP A 62 -21.97 10.50 14.60
N ASP A 63 -23.10 11.11 14.24
CA ASP A 63 -23.71 12.23 14.97
C ASP A 63 -24.68 11.73 16.05
N GLU A 64 -25.38 10.63 15.81
CA GLU A 64 -26.33 10.02 16.75
C GLU A 64 -26.10 8.50 16.84
N ILE A 65 -25.97 7.99 18.06
CA ILE A 65 -25.88 6.56 18.37
C ILE A 65 -26.91 6.28 19.46
N ALA A 66 -27.92 5.46 19.17
CA ALA A 66 -29.02 5.20 20.08
C ALA A 66 -29.41 3.72 20.09
N GLU A 67 -29.63 3.16 21.28
CA GLU A 67 -30.25 1.85 21.44
C GLU A 67 -31.78 1.95 21.33
N THR A 68 -32.35 1.23 20.38
CA THR A 68 -33.80 1.12 20.17
C THR A 68 -34.29 -0.27 20.59
N GLU A 69 -35.58 -0.58 20.39
CA GLU A 69 -36.09 -1.94 20.60
C GLU A 69 -35.57 -2.93 19.55
N GLU A 70 -35.30 -2.46 18.34
CA GLU A 70 -34.81 -3.28 17.22
C GLU A 70 -33.29 -3.53 17.29
N GLY A 71 -32.53 -2.61 17.89
CA GLY A 71 -31.08 -2.70 17.96
C GLY A 71 -30.37 -1.36 18.18
N LEU A 72 -29.05 -1.35 18.02
CA LEU A 72 -28.23 -0.15 17.98
C LEU A 72 -28.38 0.55 16.63
N THR A 73 -29.08 1.70 16.64
CA THR A 73 -29.26 2.56 15.47
C THR A 73 -28.23 3.67 15.45
N VAL A 74 -27.77 4.03 14.24
CA VAL A 74 -26.80 5.09 14.04
C VAL A 74 -27.17 6.02 12.91
N LYS A 75 -26.86 7.30 13.10
CA LYS A 75 -26.96 8.34 12.08
C LYS A 75 -25.67 9.16 12.05
N GLY A 76 -25.17 9.43 10.86
CA GLY A 76 -23.95 10.19 10.68
C GLY A 76 -23.83 10.77 9.27
N ARG A 77 -22.66 11.31 8.97
CA ARG A 77 -22.37 11.95 7.67
C ARG A 77 -20.98 11.61 7.18
N LEU A 78 -20.87 11.38 5.87
CA LEU A 78 -19.60 11.22 5.16
C LEU A 78 -18.99 12.60 4.87
N LEU A 79 -17.67 12.73 5.04
CA LEU A 79 -16.90 13.94 4.72
C LEU A 79 -16.53 13.98 3.22
N ILE A 80 -17.55 14.06 2.37
CA ILE A 80 -17.44 13.92 0.90
C ILE A 80 -16.61 15.05 0.27
N GLU A 81 -16.66 16.25 0.82
CA GLU A 81 -15.95 17.42 0.28
C GLU A 81 -14.45 17.38 0.60
N ASP A 82 -14.09 16.87 1.78
CA ASP A 82 -12.73 16.93 2.31
C ASP A 82 -11.94 15.62 2.15
N VAL A 83 -12.63 14.48 2.09
CA VAL A 83 -12.00 13.14 2.10
C VAL A 83 -12.32 12.39 0.81
N GLU A 84 -11.28 12.11 0.01
CA GLU A 84 -11.41 11.33 -1.23
C GLU A 84 -11.99 9.94 -0.98
N ARG A 85 -11.52 9.26 0.07
CA ARG A 85 -12.04 7.94 0.45
C ARG A 85 -13.53 7.95 0.78
N ALA A 86 -14.05 9.04 1.35
CA ALA A 86 -15.48 9.19 1.60
C ALA A 86 -16.30 9.28 0.30
N ARG A 87 -15.76 9.90 -0.75
CA ARG A 87 -16.36 9.94 -2.09
C ARG A 87 -16.44 8.56 -2.73
N GLU A 88 -15.36 7.79 -2.64
CA GLU A 88 -15.30 6.41 -3.13
C GLU A 88 -16.27 5.49 -2.38
N VAL A 89 -16.29 5.56 -1.05
CA VAL A 89 -17.20 4.76 -0.22
C VAL A 89 -18.65 5.10 -0.53
N ARG A 90 -18.98 6.38 -0.72
CA ARG A 90 -20.32 6.78 -1.19
C ARG A 90 -20.66 6.14 -2.54
N ALA A 91 -19.73 6.11 -3.49
CA ALA A 91 -19.96 5.48 -4.78
C ALA A 91 -20.19 3.96 -4.63
N MET A 92 -19.43 3.28 -3.77
CA MET A 92 -19.58 1.85 -3.48
C MET A 92 -20.92 1.53 -2.79
N VAL A 93 -21.35 2.37 -1.84
CA VAL A 93 -22.66 2.24 -1.19
C VAL A 93 -23.80 2.49 -2.18
N ARG A 94 -23.66 3.49 -3.06
CA ARG A 94 -24.62 3.76 -4.16
C ARG A 94 -24.74 2.60 -5.13
N ALA A 95 -23.62 1.95 -5.45
CA ALA A 95 -23.60 0.78 -6.32
C ALA A 95 -24.14 -0.50 -5.64
N GLY A 96 -24.45 -0.46 -4.34
CA GLY A 96 -24.84 -1.63 -3.56
C GLY A 96 -23.71 -2.62 -3.31
N ALA A 97 -22.45 -2.25 -3.63
CA ALA A 97 -21.29 -3.08 -3.39
C ALA A 97 -20.94 -3.15 -1.89
N VAL A 98 -21.33 -2.14 -1.13
CA VAL A 98 -21.09 -2.04 0.31
C VAL A 98 -22.36 -1.54 1.00
N SER A 99 -22.96 -2.36 1.88
CA SER A 99 -24.19 -2.00 2.60
C SER A 99 -24.19 -2.42 4.07
N GLY A 100 -23.14 -3.09 4.54
CA GLY A 100 -23.04 -3.59 5.91
C GLY A 100 -22.49 -2.57 6.89
N LEU A 101 -22.94 -2.66 8.14
CA LEU A 101 -22.34 -1.99 9.28
C LEU A 101 -21.73 -3.03 10.21
N SER A 102 -20.55 -2.73 10.76
CA SER A 102 -19.87 -3.60 11.70
C SER A 102 -19.33 -2.78 12.86
N ILE A 103 -19.44 -3.34 14.06
CA ILE A 103 -19.03 -2.69 15.31
C ILE A 103 -17.75 -3.32 15.83
N GLY A 104 -16.82 -2.49 16.31
CA GLY A 104 -15.66 -2.91 17.09
C GLY A 104 -15.86 -2.49 18.54
N PHE A 105 -15.72 -3.44 19.46
CA PHE A 105 -15.97 -3.21 20.88
C PHE A 105 -15.07 -4.05 21.78
N VAL A 106 -14.92 -3.59 23.02
CA VAL A 106 -14.27 -4.35 24.09
C VAL A 106 -15.35 -4.91 25.00
N THR A 107 -15.38 -6.23 25.15
CA THR A 107 -16.32 -6.92 26.04
C THR A 107 -15.93 -6.67 27.50
N LYS A 108 -16.87 -6.19 28.34
CA LYS A 108 -16.65 -6.02 29.79
C LYS A 108 -17.27 -7.16 30.60
N ASP A 109 -18.48 -7.57 30.24
CA ASP A 109 -19.17 -8.72 30.84
C ASP A 109 -19.90 -9.53 29.77
N ALA A 110 -19.68 -10.84 29.82
CA ALA A 110 -20.32 -11.79 28.92
C ALA A 110 -20.40 -13.18 29.55
N LYS A 111 -21.47 -13.90 29.21
CA LYS A 111 -21.67 -15.31 29.58
C LYS A 111 -21.67 -16.17 28.32
N ARG A 112 -21.11 -17.36 28.39
CA ARG A 112 -21.14 -18.30 27.27
C ARG A 112 -22.58 -18.80 27.05
N GLU A 113 -23.08 -18.70 25.82
CA GLU A 113 -24.43 -19.12 25.44
C GLU A 113 -24.36 -19.84 24.09
N GLY A 114 -24.50 -21.18 24.10
CA GLY A 114 -24.42 -22.01 22.90
C GLY A 114 -23.07 -21.92 22.18
N ARG A 115 -23.12 -21.57 20.89
CA ARG A 115 -21.95 -21.45 20.00
C ARG A 115 -21.15 -20.16 20.24
N GLY A 116 -21.76 -19.14 20.85
CA GLY A 116 -21.11 -17.86 21.15
C GLY A 116 -21.33 -17.40 22.59
N ARG A 117 -21.49 -16.09 22.75
CA ARG A 117 -21.53 -15.38 24.03
C ARG A 117 -22.73 -14.44 24.08
N ARG A 118 -23.38 -14.40 25.23
CA ARG A 118 -24.33 -13.37 25.62
C ARG A 118 -23.58 -12.22 26.27
N ILE A 119 -23.48 -11.10 25.58
CA ILE A 119 -22.74 -9.93 26.05
C ILE A 119 -23.72 -8.98 26.76
N THR A 120 -23.46 -8.73 28.03
CA THR A 120 -24.29 -7.90 28.92
C THR A 120 -23.70 -6.52 29.20
N ALA A 121 -22.39 -6.36 29.02
CA ALA A 121 -21.74 -5.05 29.05
C ALA A 121 -20.57 -5.02 28.07
N LEU A 122 -20.51 -3.95 27.27
CA LEU A 122 -19.43 -3.71 26.33
C LEU A 122 -19.13 -2.21 26.19
N GLU A 123 -17.93 -1.89 25.75
CA GLU A 123 -17.48 -0.56 25.42
C GLU A 123 -17.30 -0.46 23.90
N LEU A 124 -18.08 0.41 23.25
CA LEU A 124 -18.06 0.60 21.81
C LEU A 124 -16.87 1.48 21.43
N HIS A 125 -16.00 0.97 20.55
CA HIS A 125 -14.82 1.69 20.08
C HIS A 125 -14.98 2.25 18.66
N GLU A 126 -15.67 1.52 17.78
CA GLU A 126 -15.80 1.91 16.38
C GLU A 126 -17.07 1.35 15.73
N ILE A 127 -17.51 2.05 14.70
CA ILE A 127 -18.57 1.61 13.79
C ILE A 127 -18.08 1.89 12.37
N SER A 128 -17.93 0.81 11.62
CA SER A 128 -17.32 0.79 10.29
C SER A 128 -18.34 0.42 9.22
N ILE A 129 -18.20 1.03 8.05
CA ILE A 129 -18.90 0.61 6.84
C ILE A 129 -18.11 -0.55 6.21
N VAL A 130 -18.78 -1.69 5.98
CA VAL A 130 -18.15 -2.92 5.50
C VAL A 130 -18.98 -3.62 4.43
N ALA A 131 -18.32 -4.38 3.54
CA ALA A 131 -19.02 -5.17 2.53
C ALA A 131 -19.75 -6.38 3.16
N VAL A 132 -19.14 -7.00 4.17
CA VAL A 132 -19.69 -8.18 4.85
C VAL A 132 -19.70 -7.92 6.36
N PRO A 133 -20.86 -7.62 6.96
CA PRO A 133 -20.96 -7.37 8.39
C PRO A 133 -20.85 -8.66 9.19
N ALA A 134 -20.29 -8.57 10.41
CA ALA A 134 -20.21 -9.68 11.35
C ALA A 134 -21.61 -10.20 11.71
N HIS A 135 -22.55 -9.26 11.92
CA HIS A 135 -23.96 -9.55 12.10
C HIS A 135 -24.73 -9.38 10.77
N PRO A 136 -25.38 -10.42 10.21
CA PRO A 136 -26.05 -10.33 8.91
C PRO A 136 -27.15 -9.25 8.79
N GLY A 137 -27.84 -8.98 9.91
CA GLY A 137 -28.87 -7.93 10.02
C GLY A 137 -28.33 -6.52 10.27
N ALA A 138 -27.01 -6.31 10.38
CA ALA A 138 -26.43 -4.98 10.55
C ALA A 138 -26.20 -4.33 9.18
N GLN A 139 -27.12 -3.44 8.78
CA GLN A 139 -27.13 -2.84 7.44
C GLN A 139 -27.46 -1.35 7.48
N ILE A 140 -26.98 -0.66 6.45
CA ILE A 140 -27.37 0.71 6.13
C ILE A 140 -28.82 0.68 5.64
N THR A 141 -29.71 1.40 6.32
CA THR A 141 -31.16 1.36 6.07
C THR A 141 -31.63 2.50 5.19
N SER A 142 -31.04 3.71 5.30
CA SER A 142 -31.40 4.82 4.40
C SER A 142 -30.35 5.92 4.30
N LEU A 143 -30.37 6.66 3.19
CA LEU A 143 -29.57 7.84 2.90
C LEU A 143 -30.53 9.01 2.55
N LYS A 144 -31.32 9.50 3.51
CA LYS A 144 -32.43 10.47 3.28
C LYS A 144 -32.09 11.90 3.70
N SER A 145 -32.60 12.88 2.94
CA SER A 145 -32.72 14.29 3.34
C SER A 145 -33.98 14.52 4.20
N SER A 146 -33.98 15.56 5.03
CA SER A 146 -35.13 15.92 5.87
C SER A 146 -36.14 16.83 5.14
N HIS A 147 -37.38 16.35 4.98
CA HIS A 147 -38.67 16.98 5.39
C HIS A 147 -39.91 16.48 4.60
N LEU A 148 -41.00 16.26 5.38
CA LEU A 148 -42.45 16.18 5.08
C LEU A 148 -43.13 14.82 4.71
N HIS A 149 -43.78 14.25 5.73
CA HIS A 149 -45.17 13.75 5.88
C HIS A 149 -45.89 12.79 4.89
N LYS A 150 -46.60 11.83 5.53
CA LYS A 150 -47.77 11.00 5.13
C LYS A 150 -47.47 9.75 4.29
N GLU A 151 -48.12 8.60 4.44
CA GLU A 151 -49.24 8.12 5.26
C GLU A 151 -49.15 6.58 5.27
N HIS A 152 -49.60 5.94 6.36
CA HIS A 152 -49.69 4.48 6.48
C HIS A 152 -50.74 3.90 5.53
N SER A 153 -50.45 2.73 4.95
CA SER A 153 -51.50 1.74 4.64
C SER A 153 -50.99 0.34 4.99
N ALA A 154 -51.68 -0.23 5.98
CA ALA A 154 -51.55 -1.60 6.43
C ALA A 154 -52.15 -2.57 5.41
N MET A 155 -51.61 -3.77 5.31
CA MET A 155 -52.42 -4.94 5.00
C MET A 155 -51.82 -6.21 5.59
N GLU A 156 -52.73 -7.05 6.07
CA GLU A 156 -52.63 -8.07 7.09
C GLU A 156 -51.98 -9.39 6.63
N GLN A 157 -51.56 -10.17 7.64
CA GLN A 157 -51.14 -11.58 7.56
C GLN A 157 -52.29 -12.50 7.14
N GLU A 158 -51.94 -13.63 6.50
CA GLU A 158 -52.72 -14.86 6.68
C GLU A 158 -51.84 -16.11 6.64
N ASP A 159 -51.99 -16.91 7.70
CA ASP A 159 -51.49 -18.26 7.90
C ASP A 159 -52.06 -19.25 6.86
N THR A 160 -51.25 -20.19 6.38
CA THR A 160 -51.75 -21.55 6.10
C THR A 160 -50.66 -22.60 6.29
N ALA A 161 -51.02 -23.64 7.05
CA ALA A 161 -50.17 -24.74 7.50
C ALA A 161 -50.29 -26.00 6.61
N ALA A 162 -49.25 -26.84 6.73
CA ALA A 162 -49.16 -28.30 6.51
C ALA A 162 -48.77 -28.83 5.10
N PRO A 163 -48.20 -30.06 4.98
CA PRO A 163 -47.43 -30.89 5.93
C PRO A 163 -46.05 -31.38 5.36
N ALA A 164 -45.22 -31.94 6.22
CA ALA A 164 -43.85 -32.42 5.92
C ALA A 164 -43.78 -33.75 5.14
N PRO A 165 -42.77 -33.95 4.27
CA PRO A 165 -42.35 -35.27 3.82
C PRO A 165 -41.16 -35.82 4.64
N GLN A 166 -41.20 -37.12 4.89
CA GLN A 166 -40.30 -37.91 5.74
C GLN A 166 -38.86 -37.93 5.20
N ILE A 167 -37.88 -37.80 6.09
CA ILE A 167 -36.45 -37.78 5.76
C ILE A 167 -35.88 -39.21 5.88
N ASP A 168 -35.26 -39.70 4.80
CA ASP A 168 -34.53 -40.96 4.73
C ASP A 168 -33.37 -41.01 5.74
N THR A 169 -33.48 -41.90 6.73
CA THR A 169 -32.55 -42.03 7.86
C THR A 169 -31.14 -42.48 7.45
N LYS A 170 -30.99 -43.10 6.28
CA LYS A 170 -29.66 -43.49 5.75
C LYS A 170 -28.86 -42.33 5.19
N ALA A 171 -29.51 -41.36 4.54
CA ALA A 171 -28.85 -40.14 4.10
C ALA A 171 -28.43 -39.27 5.30
N PHE A 172 -29.22 -39.29 6.37
CA PHE A 172 -28.93 -38.56 7.59
C PHE A 172 -27.71 -39.11 8.34
N ASP A 173 -27.54 -40.43 8.44
CA ASP A 173 -26.37 -41.04 9.08
C ASP A 173 -25.07 -40.80 8.30
N GLU A 174 -25.14 -40.74 6.97
CA GLU A 174 -23.98 -40.45 6.13
C GLU A 174 -23.54 -38.98 6.24
N ILE A 175 -24.52 -38.07 6.34
CA ILE A 175 -24.31 -36.64 6.62
C ILE A 175 -23.75 -36.44 8.03
N LYS A 176 -24.23 -37.20 9.02
CA LYS A 176 -23.73 -37.15 10.41
C LYS A 176 -22.28 -37.63 10.51
N SER A 177 -21.94 -38.71 9.81
CA SER A 177 -20.54 -39.18 9.68
C SER A 177 -19.61 -38.15 9.02
N ARG A 178 -20.12 -37.42 8.01
CA ARG A 178 -19.37 -36.31 7.37
C ARG A 178 -19.25 -35.11 8.31
N LEU A 179 -20.28 -34.82 9.10
CA LEU A 179 -20.28 -33.74 10.08
C LEU A 179 -19.33 -34.04 11.23
N ASP A 180 -19.31 -35.25 11.77
CA ASP A 180 -18.37 -35.66 12.82
C ASP A 180 -16.91 -35.63 12.31
N LYS A 181 -16.67 -35.99 11.04
CA LYS A 181 -15.34 -35.85 10.40
C LYS A 181 -14.96 -34.39 10.13
N LEU A 182 -15.93 -33.51 9.89
CA LEU A 182 -15.73 -32.07 9.74
C LEU A 182 -15.52 -31.39 11.10
N GLU A 183 -16.24 -31.80 12.13
CA GLU A 183 -16.06 -31.34 13.52
C GLU A 183 -14.73 -31.84 14.08
N ALA A 184 -14.31 -33.08 13.83
CA ALA A 184 -12.98 -33.55 14.19
C ALA A 184 -11.85 -32.83 13.43
N LYS A 185 -12.11 -32.32 12.22
CA LYS A 185 -11.19 -31.42 11.50
C LYS A 185 -11.24 -29.99 12.01
N SER A 186 -12.40 -29.51 12.49
CA SER A 186 -12.63 -28.16 13.03
C SER A 186 -12.22 -28.01 14.50
N ASN A 187 -12.15 -29.11 15.25
CA ASN A 187 -11.82 -29.14 16.68
C ASN A 187 -10.37 -29.59 16.94
N ARG A 188 -9.61 -29.92 15.88
CA ARG A 188 -8.16 -29.70 15.91
C ARG A 188 -7.96 -28.18 15.92
N PRO A 189 -7.01 -27.64 16.70
CA PRO A 189 -6.68 -26.23 16.63
C PRO A 189 -6.09 -25.94 15.25
N SER A 190 -6.95 -25.70 14.28
CA SER A 190 -6.61 -25.18 12.97
C SER A 190 -6.48 -23.67 13.12
N PHE A 191 -5.24 -23.19 13.11
CA PHE A 191 -4.93 -21.85 12.68
C PHE A 191 -5.60 -21.63 11.32
N ALA A 192 -6.63 -20.79 11.29
CA ALA A 192 -7.45 -20.56 10.10
C ALA A 192 -6.82 -19.47 9.23
N VAL A 193 -6.40 -19.88 8.05
CA VAL A 193 -6.11 -19.03 6.88
C VAL A 193 -7.37 -19.00 6.01
N THR A 194 -7.81 -17.81 5.58
CA THR A 194 -8.56 -17.43 4.34
C THR A 194 -9.10 -16.00 4.53
N GLY A 195 -8.86 -14.96 3.72
CA GLY A 195 -8.13 -14.77 2.48
C GLY A 195 -8.66 -13.50 1.78
N VAL A 196 -8.05 -12.34 2.02
CA VAL A 196 -7.81 -11.24 1.05
C VAL A 196 -6.48 -10.62 1.50
N GLN A 197 -5.49 -10.69 0.61
CA GLN A 197 -4.09 -10.37 0.86
C GLN A 197 -3.91 -8.85 0.98
N SER A 198 -3.61 -8.41 2.20
CA SER A 198 -2.81 -7.23 2.47
C SER A 198 -1.57 -7.73 3.23
N PRO A 199 -0.35 -7.29 2.91
CA PRO A 199 0.88 -7.98 3.29
C PRO A 199 1.24 -7.66 4.75
N VAL A 200 0.51 -8.24 5.69
CA VAL A 200 0.94 -8.36 7.09
C VAL A 200 1.08 -9.84 7.37
N MET A 201 2.19 -10.40 6.87
CA MET A 201 2.56 -11.82 7.00
C MET A 201 2.75 -12.22 8.47
N ALA A 202 2.45 -13.49 8.75
CA ALA A 202 2.18 -14.08 10.06
C ALA A 202 3.31 -13.87 11.09
N ALA A 203 2.92 -13.51 12.33
CA ALA A 203 3.83 -13.43 13.48
C ALA A 203 4.63 -14.74 13.71
N ASP A 204 4.12 -15.88 13.26
CA ASP A 204 4.80 -17.17 13.37
C ASP A 204 5.89 -17.37 12.31
N GLU A 205 5.78 -16.75 11.13
CA GLU A 205 6.85 -16.72 10.12
C GLU A 205 8.01 -15.83 10.57
N VAL A 206 7.71 -14.69 11.20
CA VAL A 206 8.73 -13.81 11.79
C VAL A 206 9.44 -14.52 12.95
N LYS A 207 8.72 -15.28 13.79
CA LYS A 207 9.33 -16.07 14.87
C LYS A 207 10.19 -17.22 14.34
N GLY A 208 9.71 -17.97 13.35
CA GLY A 208 10.48 -19.04 12.70
C GLY A 208 11.73 -18.51 12.00
N PHE A 209 11.64 -17.32 11.40
CA PHE A 209 12.78 -16.61 10.81
C PHE A 209 13.80 -16.16 11.89
N VAL A 210 13.34 -15.56 13.00
CA VAL A 210 14.22 -15.18 14.13
C VAL A 210 14.87 -16.40 14.80
N HIS A 211 14.16 -17.53 14.90
CA HIS A 211 14.70 -18.78 15.41
C HIS A 211 15.76 -19.36 14.45
N TYR A 212 15.52 -19.32 13.14
CA TYR A 212 16.51 -19.72 12.13
C TYR A 212 17.77 -18.85 12.21
N LEU A 213 17.62 -17.52 12.29
CA LEU A 213 18.76 -16.60 12.47
C LEU A 213 19.58 -16.88 13.74
N ARG A 214 18.93 -17.35 14.81
CA ARG A 214 19.60 -17.65 16.09
C ARG A 214 20.27 -19.01 16.14
N THR A 215 19.73 -20.01 15.44
CA THR A 215 20.07 -21.42 15.68
C THR A 215 20.65 -22.12 14.45
N GLY A 216 20.44 -21.56 13.25
CA GLY A 216 20.81 -22.19 11.98
C GLY A 216 20.07 -23.50 11.68
N ASP A 217 19.10 -23.87 12.52
CA ASP A 217 18.38 -25.14 12.42
C ASP A 217 17.22 -25.03 11.43
N LYS A 218 17.17 -25.96 10.47
CA LYS A 218 16.23 -25.95 9.33
C LYS A 218 14.88 -26.57 9.68
N SER A 219 14.67 -27.02 10.90
CA SER A 219 13.48 -27.77 11.33
C SER A 219 12.18 -26.95 11.30
N GLU A 220 12.23 -25.64 11.54
CA GLU A 220 11.06 -24.73 11.53
C GLU A 220 10.80 -24.05 10.16
N THR A 221 11.55 -24.42 9.11
CA THR A 221 11.45 -23.80 7.77
C THR A 221 10.23 -24.25 6.95
N LYS A 222 9.49 -25.28 7.41
CA LYS A 222 8.27 -25.77 6.73
C LYS A 222 7.16 -24.73 6.66
N SER A 223 7.17 -23.74 7.54
CA SER A 223 6.23 -22.61 7.57
C SER A 223 6.64 -21.45 6.65
N LEU A 224 7.88 -21.43 6.15
CA LEU A 224 8.44 -20.37 5.29
C LEU A 224 8.46 -20.76 3.80
N ALA A 225 8.25 -22.03 3.47
CA ALA A 225 8.29 -22.53 2.10
C ALA A 225 6.88 -22.71 1.53
N TYR A 226 6.39 -21.75 0.74
CA TYR A 226 5.23 -21.97 -0.13
C TYR A 226 5.67 -22.73 -1.39
N GLY A 227 6.03 -24.00 -1.23
CA GLY A 227 6.51 -24.86 -2.32
C GLY A 227 7.58 -25.85 -1.87
N ALA A 228 7.67 -26.99 -2.55
CA ALA A 228 8.61 -28.07 -2.21
C ALA A 228 10.06 -27.56 -2.07
N PRO A 229 10.87 -28.13 -1.16
CA PRO A 229 12.21 -27.64 -0.86
C PRO A 229 13.21 -28.11 -1.93
N SER A 230 13.19 -27.47 -3.09
CA SER A 230 14.25 -27.58 -4.08
C SER A 230 15.10 -26.31 -4.05
N THR A 231 16.14 -26.35 -3.25
CA THR A 231 17.43 -25.68 -3.50
C THR A 231 17.38 -24.18 -3.89
N GLY A 232 16.52 -23.40 -3.22
CA GLY A 232 16.55 -21.94 -3.25
C GLY A 232 16.59 -21.44 -1.81
N GLY A 233 17.35 -20.37 -1.54
CA GLY A 233 17.52 -19.80 -0.21
C GLY A 233 16.18 -19.47 0.48
N ILE A 234 16.20 -19.43 1.81
CA ILE A 234 15.01 -19.08 2.61
C ILE A 234 14.71 -17.60 2.33
N LEU A 235 13.53 -17.35 1.73
CA LEU A 235 13.06 -16.00 1.45
C LEU A 235 12.67 -15.30 2.76
N ALA A 236 13.11 -14.05 2.94
CA ALA A 236 12.69 -13.24 4.07
C ALA A 236 11.16 -12.99 4.02
N PRO A 237 10.45 -12.98 5.17
CA PRO A 237 9.03 -12.63 5.21
C PRO A 237 8.76 -11.26 4.58
N GLU A 238 7.63 -11.12 3.88
CA GLU A 238 7.29 -9.92 3.09
C GLU A 238 7.29 -8.63 3.94
N THR A 239 6.87 -8.71 5.21
CA THR A 239 6.87 -7.58 6.16
C THR A 239 8.26 -7.09 6.52
N VAL A 240 9.24 -7.99 6.65
CA VAL A 240 10.64 -7.63 6.89
C VAL A 240 11.22 -7.03 5.61
N SER A 241 10.93 -7.64 4.46
CA SER A 241 11.38 -7.14 3.16
C SER A 241 10.85 -5.73 2.86
N SER A 242 9.58 -5.44 3.13
CA SER A 242 8.98 -4.12 2.88
C SER A 242 9.53 -3.05 3.81
N SER A 243 9.81 -3.38 5.08
CA SER A 243 10.46 -2.46 6.02
C SER A 243 11.93 -2.17 5.68
N ILE A 244 12.62 -3.13 5.06
CA ILE A 244 13.99 -2.97 4.58
C ILE A 244 13.97 -2.14 3.30
N ILE A 245 13.08 -2.45 2.35
CA ILE A 245 12.90 -1.70 1.11
C ILE A 245 12.51 -0.24 1.40
N SER A 246 11.64 0.02 2.38
CA SER A 246 11.29 1.39 2.77
C SER A 246 12.48 2.16 3.34
N LYS A 247 13.32 1.50 4.14
CA LYS A 247 14.56 2.09 4.70
C LYS A 247 15.65 2.27 3.65
N ILE A 248 15.69 1.40 2.64
CA ILE A 248 16.58 1.52 1.48
C ILE A 248 16.13 2.71 0.61
N ALA A 249 14.83 2.84 0.35
CA ALA A 249 14.26 3.96 -0.41
C ALA A 249 14.48 5.32 0.27
N GLU A 250 14.52 5.38 1.61
CA GLU A 250 14.89 6.59 2.36
C GLU A 250 16.36 6.99 2.17
N GLN A 251 17.25 6.02 1.90
CA GLN A 251 18.69 6.26 1.73
C GLN A 251 19.07 6.56 0.26
N SER A 252 18.28 6.10 -0.71
CA SER A 252 18.59 6.20 -2.14
C SER A 252 17.73 7.27 -2.84
N PRO A 253 18.24 8.50 -3.04
CA PRO A 253 17.50 9.56 -3.73
C PRO A 253 17.25 9.22 -5.20
N VAL A 254 18.12 8.44 -5.84
CA VAL A 254 17.98 8.04 -7.25
C VAL A 254 16.80 7.10 -7.44
N ARG A 255 16.56 6.20 -6.48
CA ARG A 255 15.46 5.23 -6.54
C ARG A 255 14.07 5.87 -6.47
N GLY A 256 13.95 7.02 -5.82
CA GLY A 256 12.70 7.81 -5.83
C GLY A 256 12.44 8.54 -7.15
N LEU A 257 13.46 8.68 -8.01
CA LEU A 257 13.37 9.43 -9.27
C LEU A 257 13.34 8.52 -10.50
N ALA A 258 13.93 7.34 -10.41
CA ALA A 258 14.03 6.39 -11.50
C ALA A 258 12.81 5.47 -11.59
N SER A 259 12.60 4.85 -12.76
CA SER A 259 11.61 3.80 -12.91
C SER A 259 12.15 2.47 -12.35
N VAL A 260 11.33 1.75 -11.58
CA VAL A 260 11.71 0.47 -10.97
C VAL A 260 10.95 -0.66 -11.65
N ILE A 261 11.67 -1.66 -12.16
CA ILE A 261 11.12 -2.84 -12.82
C ILE A 261 11.58 -4.09 -12.06
N ALA A 262 10.66 -5.01 -11.79
CA ALA A 262 11.00 -6.32 -11.24
C ALA A 262 11.44 -7.27 -12.37
N MET A 263 12.60 -7.90 -12.21
CA MET A 263 13.10 -8.95 -13.09
C MET A 263 13.08 -10.32 -12.40
N SER A 264 12.63 -11.34 -13.14
CA SER A 264 12.69 -12.75 -12.71
C SER A 264 13.77 -13.55 -13.43
N VAL A 265 14.49 -12.91 -14.35
CA VAL A 265 15.60 -13.47 -15.12
C VAL A 265 16.86 -12.65 -14.85
N PRO A 266 18.06 -13.26 -14.89
CA PRO A 266 19.32 -12.57 -14.57
C PRO A 266 19.72 -11.50 -15.60
N LEU A 267 19.11 -11.51 -16.78
CA LEU A 267 19.31 -10.53 -17.85
C LEU A 267 17.95 -10.11 -18.40
N LEU A 268 17.66 -8.81 -18.35
CA LEU A 268 16.48 -8.21 -18.96
C LEU A 268 16.91 -7.32 -20.12
N GLN A 269 16.45 -7.62 -21.33
CA GLN A 269 16.76 -6.82 -22.51
C GLN A 269 15.61 -5.87 -22.80
N LEU A 270 15.88 -4.56 -22.81
CA LEU A 270 14.90 -3.55 -23.17
C LEU A 270 15.22 -2.98 -24.56
N PRO A 271 14.29 -3.05 -25.52
CA PRO A 271 14.48 -2.39 -26.80
C PRO A 271 14.32 -0.87 -26.62
N ARG A 272 15.37 -0.12 -26.95
CA ARG A 272 15.38 1.34 -27.03
C ARG A 272 15.31 1.78 -28.48
N LEU A 273 14.49 2.78 -28.76
CA LEU A 273 14.44 3.45 -30.06
C LEU A 273 15.68 4.36 -30.22
N VAL A 274 16.46 4.17 -31.29
CA VAL A 274 17.66 5.00 -31.57
C VAL A 274 17.32 6.09 -32.59
N THR A 275 16.58 5.75 -33.64
CA THR A 275 16.10 6.72 -34.63
C THR A 275 14.58 6.80 -34.63
N GLU A 276 14.07 8.01 -34.44
CA GLU A 276 12.65 8.30 -34.62
C GLU A 276 12.30 8.35 -36.10
N VAL A 277 11.08 7.92 -36.43
CA VAL A 277 10.50 8.07 -37.77
C VAL A 277 10.46 9.57 -38.10
N GLN A 278 11.11 9.96 -39.19
CA GLN A 278 11.14 11.36 -39.63
C GLN A 278 10.03 11.59 -40.67
N PRO A 279 8.94 12.32 -40.32
CA PRO A 279 7.93 12.69 -41.29
C PRO A 279 8.46 13.81 -42.19
N GLU A 280 8.68 13.51 -43.47
CA GLU A 280 9.05 14.53 -44.47
C GLU A 280 7.82 15.12 -45.16
N HIS A 281 7.90 16.42 -45.49
CA HIS A 281 6.85 17.10 -46.25
C HIS A 281 6.97 16.73 -47.75
N VAL A 282 6.01 15.99 -48.28
CA VAL A 282 5.99 15.52 -49.67
C VAL A 282 4.97 16.32 -50.48
N THR A 283 5.34 16.76 -51.69
CA THR A 283 4.41 17.41 -52.64
C THR A 283 3.60 16.37 -53.43
N GLU A 284 2.48 16.78 -54.05
CA GLU A 284 1.46 15.89 -54.63
C GLU A 284 1.98 14.82 -55.62
N THR A 285 3.09 15.08 -56.30
CA THR A 285 3.71 14.18 -57.28
C THR A 285 5.06 13.59 -56.84
N ALA A 286 5.54 13.86 -55.63
CA ALA A 286 6.83 13.36 -55.17
C ALA A 286 6.70 11.96 -54.53
N ALA A 287 7.75 11.14 -54.70
CA ALA A 287 7.81 9.82 -54.08
C ALA A 287 7.89 9.98 -52.55
N ARG A 288 7.08 9.19 -51.83
CA ARG A 288 7.08 9.20 -50.36
C ARG A 288 8.33 8.43 -49.89
N PRO A 289 9.24 9.05 -49.12
CA PRO A 289 10.38 8.34 -48.57
C PRO A 289 9.91 7.34 -47.50
N GLU A 290 10.51 6.15 -47.51
CA GLU A 290 10.34 5.17 -46.45
C GLU A 290 11.29 5.53 -45.30
N SER A 291 10.77 5.60 -44.07
CA SER A 291 11.56 5.84 -42.86
C SER A 291 11.42 4.61 -41.96
N GLU A 292 12.53 3.87 -41.80
CA GLU A 292 12.61 2.70 -40.94
C GLU A 292 13.23 3.09 -39.58
N PRO A 293 12.50 2.96 -38.47
CA PRO A 293 13.08 3.19 -37.15
C PRO A 293 14.02 2.05 -36.77
N THR A 294 15.17 2.36 -36.16
CA THR A 294 16.09 1.36 -35.62
C THR A 294 15.92 1.23 -34.11
N PHE A 295 16.02 -0.01 -33.63
CA PHE A 295 15.98 -0.35 -32.21
C PHE A 295 17.33 -0.93 -31.79
N GLU A 296 17.84 -0.45 -30.66
CA GLU A 296 18.98 -1.00 -29.95
C GLU A 296 18.49 -1.79 -28.72
N GLN A 297 19.22 -2.81 -28.30
CA GLN A 297 18.91 -3.58 -27.10
C GLN A 297 19.82 -3.11 -25.96
N ILE A 298 19.21 -2.71 -24.84
CA ILE A 298 19.91 -2.43 -23.59
C ILE A 298 19.83 -3.67 -22.70
N ASP A 299 20.99 -4.18 -22.31
CA ASP A 299 21.14 -5.36 -21.46
C ASP A 299 21.20 -4.95 -19.97
N LEU A 300 20.12 -5.17 -19.22
CA LEU A 300 20.09 -4.96 -17.78
C LEU A 300 20.50 -6.24 -17.05
N LYS A 301 21.66 -6.20 -16.38
CA LYS A 301 22.21 -7.31 -15.61
C LYS A 301 22.01 -7.09 -14.10
N ALA A 302 21.48 -8.11 -13.41
CA ALA A 302 21.41 -8.10 -11.95
C ALA A 302 22.79 -8.29 -11.31
N HIS A 303 23.12 -7.45 -10.32
CA HIS A 303 24.31 -7.57 -9.48
C HIS A 303 23.92 -7.87 -8.04
N GLU A 304 24.59 -8.83 -7.41
CA GLU A 304 24.30 -9.24 -6.03
C GLU A 304 25.16 -8.48 -5.01
N MET A 305 24.56 -8.08 -3.89
CA MET A 305 25.26 -7.54 -2.73
C MET A 305 25.15 -8.53 -1.56
N ALA A 306 26.25 -8.82 -0.87
CA ALA A 306 26.25 -9.73 0.27
C ALA A 306 27.20 -9.25 1.37
N VAL A 307 26.82 -9.45 2.64
CA VAL A 307 27.65 -9.20 3.81
C VAL A 307 27.44 -10.29 4.85
N ILE A 308 28.53 -10.80 5.43
CA ILE A 308 28.48 -11.76 6.54
C ILE A 308 29.02 -11.06 7.79
N VAL A 309 28.19 -10.95 8.83
CA VAL A 309 28.59 -10.38 10.13
C VAL A 309 28.62 -11.50 11.16
N PRO A 310 29.80 -12.01 11.56
CA PRO A 310 29.89 -13.04 12.58
C PRO A 310 29.60 -12.46 13.97
N VAL A 311 28.64 -13.06 14.68
CA VAL A 311 28.29 -12.71 16.06
C VAL A 311 28.40 -13.95 16.94
N THR A 312 29.01 -13.81 18.12
CA THR A 312 29.13 -14.94 19.06
C THR A 312 27.81 -15.16 19.79
N ARG A 313 27.47 -16.42 20.07
CA ARG A 313 26.23 -16.78 20.76
C ARG A 313 26.12 -16.17 22.16
N VAL A 314 27.24 -16.09 22.89
CA VAL A 314 27.30 -15.44 24.20
C VAL A 314 26.92 -13.97 24.11
N LEU A 315 27.39 -13.27 23.07
CA LEU A 315 27.05 -11.85 22.86
C LEU A 315 25.57 -11.68 22.50
N LEU A 316 24.95 -12.63 21.80
CA LEU A 316 23.50 -12.60 21.52
C LEU A 316 22.65 -12.85 22.77
N GLU A 317 23.13 -13.68 23.69
CA GLU A 317 22.42 -14.03 24.94
C GLU A 317 22.61 -12.97 26.04
N ASP A 318 23.79 -12.33 26.12
CA ASP A 318 24.12 -11.32 27.14
C ASP A 318 23.80 -9.87 26.73
N ALA A 319 23.41 -9.63 25.47
CA ALA A 319 23.09 -8.29 25.00
C ALA A 319 21.82 -7.74 25.67
N GLN A 320 21.96 -6.68 26.47
CA GLN A 320 20.84 -5.92 27.06
C GLN A 320 19.99 -5.19 26.00
N VAL A 321 20.52 -5.02 24.78
CA VAL A 321 19.87 -4.39 23.63
C VAL A 321 19.62 -5.47 22.58
N ASP A 322 18.49 -5.38 21.86
CA ASP A 322 18.17 -6.30 20.75
C ASP A 322 19.19 -6.15 19.60
N LEU A 323 20.26 -6.93 19.68
CA LEU A 323 21.37 -6.91 18.73
C LEU A 323 20.92 -7.36 17.34
N ASN A 324 19.86 -8.19 17.24
CA ASN A 324 19.34 -8.63 15.96
C ASN A 324 18.70 -7.45 15.21
N SER A 325 17.76 -6.74 15.85
CA SER A 325 17.15 -5.54 15.27
C SER A 325 18.20 -4.46 14.95
N TYR A 326 19.18 -4.25 15.84
CA TYR A 326 20.27 -3.30 15.58
C TYR A 326 21.09 -3.68 14.35
N LEU A 327 21.54 -4.93 14.24
CA LEU A 327 22.34 -5.39 13.12
C LEU A 327 21.53 -5.43 11.83
N SER A 328 20.29 -5.90 11.84
CA SER A 328 19.42 -5.86 10.66
C SER A 328 19.20 -4.43 10.16
N ASN A 329 18.96 -3.47 11.05
CA ASN A 329 18.81 -2.06 10.67
C ASN A 329 20.12 -1.46 10.12
N HIS A 330 21.26 -1.78 10.75
CA HIS A 330 22.56 -1.31 10.29
C HIS A 330 22.92 -1.91 8.92
N ILE A 331 22.68 -3.20 8.72
CA ILE A 331 22.90 -3.90 7.45
C ILE A 331 21.99 -3.32 6.36
N ALA A 332 20.70 -3.17 6.62
CA ALA A 332 19.75 -2.55 5.68
C ALA A 332 20.18 -1.14 5.27
N ARG A 333 20.63 -0.33 6.22
CA ARG A 333 21.18 1.01 5.96
C ARG A 333 22.42 0.95 5.06
N ARG A 334 23.34 0.04 5.32
CA ARG A 334 24.58 -0.10 4.52
C ARG A 334 24.30 -0.61 3.11
N PHE A 335 23.35 -1.52 2.93
CA PHE A 335 22.91 -1.93 1.60
C PHE A 335 22.28 -0.76 0.83
N GLY A 336 21.39 0.02 1.46
CA GLY A 336 20.82 1.21 0.81
C GLY A 336 21.86 2.26 0.42
N GLN A 337 22.90 2.47 1.24
CA GLN A 337 24.02 3.36 0.91
C GLN A 337 24.85 2.84 -0.27
N LEU A 338 25.17 1.53 -0.27
CA LEU A 338 25.95 0.93 -1.35
C LEU A 338 25.18 0.93 -2.67
N GLU A 339 23.88 0.65 -2.61
CA GLU A 339 22.98 0.74 -3.76
C GLU A 339 22.92 2.17 -4.33
N ALA A 340 22.70 3.17 -3.46
CA ALA A 340 22.73 4.57 -3.86
C ALA A 340 24.06 4.95 -4.53
N GLN A 341 25.18 4.50 -3.98
CA GLN A 341 26.51 4.71 -4.56
C GLN A 341 26.64 4.06 -5.95
N TRP A 342 26.12 2.85 -6.14
CA TRP A 342 26.14 2.16 -7.44
C TRP A 342 25.33 2.93 -8.49
N PHE A 343 24.16 3.45 -8.13
CA PHE A 343 23.34 4.21 -9.07
C PHE A 343 23.95 5.56 -9.47
N VAL A 344 24.84 6.14 -8.65
CA VAL A 344 25.53 7.39 -9.00
C VAL A 344 26.83 7.12 -9.75
N THR A 345 27.71 6.26 -9.21
CA THR A 345 29.11 6.10 -9.68
C THR A 345 29.51 4.67 -10.07
N GLY A 346 28.55 3.75 -10.12
CA GLY A 346 28.83 2.34 -10.38
C GLY A 346 29.38 2.09 -11.79
N ASN A 347 30.29 1.13 -11.92
CA ASN A 347 31.11 0.94 -13.12
C ASN A 347 30.50 0.01 -14.19
N GLY A 348 29.29 -0.51 -13.98
CA GLY A 348 28.63 -1.49 -14.88
C GLY A 348 29.26 -2.89 -14.94
N ALA A 349 30.46 -3.09 -14.39
CA ALA A 349 31.18 -4.36 -14.46
C ALA A 349 30.94 -5.23 -13.21
N THR A 350 31.15 -4.63 -12.04
CA THR A 350 31.00 -5.29 -10.73
C THR A 350 29.81 -4.75 -9.95
N ALA A 351 29.29 -3.60 -10.37
CA ALA A 351 28.18 -2.87 -9.81
C ALA A 351 27.24 -2.44 -10.94
N ALA A 352 26.01 -2.05 -10.60
CA ALA A 352 25.12 -1.40 -11.57
C ALA A 352 25.81 -0.20 -12.23
N GLU A 353 25.47 0.11 -13.47
CA GLU A 353 26.01 1.29 -14.16
C GLU A 353 25.40 2.56 -13.56
N GLY A 354 26.27 3.48 -13.12
CA GLY A 354 25.85 4.73 -12.53
C GLY A 354 25.50 5.78 -13.58
N VAL A 355 24.65 6.75 -13.19
CA VAL A 355 24.29 7.88 -14.05
C VAL A 355 25.53 8.69 -14.47
N MET A 356 26.54 8.81 -13.61
CA MET A 356 27.75 9.60 -13.90
C MET A 356 28.75 8.90 -14.81
N THR A 357 28.67 7.58 -14.92
CA THR A 357 29.65 6.78 -15.66
C THR A 357 29.19 6.45 -17.07
N SER A 358 27.91 6.65 -17.36
CA SER A 358 27.35 6.31 -18.66
C SER A 358 27.85 7.27 -19.73
N ALA A 359 28.47 6.71 -20.77
CA ALA A 359 29.05 7.47 -21.88
C ALA A 359 27.99 8.18 -22.76
N GLU A 360 26.71 7.85 -22.58
CA GLU A 360 25.59 8.45 -23.31
C GLU A 360 25.10 9.77 -22.70
N VAL A 361 25.50 10.07 -21.47
CA VAL A 361 25.14 11.33 -20.81
C VAL A 361 26.01 12.43 -21.40
N GLN A 362 25.35 13.41 -22.04
CA GLN A 362 26.05 14.53 -22.66
C GLN A 362 26.68 15.44 -21.60
N GLU A 363 28.01 15.55 -21.64
CA GLU A 363 28.75 16.46 -20.78
C GLU A 363 28.76 17.88 -21.37
N CYS A 364 28.52 18.87 -20.50
CA CYS A 364 28.65 20.28 -20.85
C CYS A 364 29.85 20.88 -20.12
N ASP A 365 30.90 21.23 -20.88
CA ASP A 365 32.08 21.85 -20.32
C ASP A 365 31.80 23.29 -19.87
N ALA A 366 32.05 23.56 -18.60
CA ALA A 366 31.91 24.87 -17.99
C ALA A 366 33.24 25.28 -17.33
N PRO A 367 33.85 26.43 -17.70
CA PRO A 367 35.10 26.89 -17.10
C PRO A 367 34.94 27.31 -15.63
N MET A 368 33.73 27.75 -15.25
CA MET A 368 33.35 27.95 -13.85
C MET A 368 31.88 27.59 -13.67
N LEU A 369 31.51 27.18 -12.46
CA LEU A 369 30.13 27.00 -12.08
C LEU A 369 29.46 28.36 -11.91
N GLY A 370 28.67 28.78 -12.90
CA GLY A 370 27.94 30.05 -12.92
C GLY A 370 26.49 29.89 -13.38
N VAL A 371 25.72 30.97 -13.21
CA VAL A 371 24.29 31.00 -13.61
C VAL A 371 24.08 30.77 -15.11
N PRO A 372 24.86 31.38 -16.03
CA PRO A 372 24.69 31.14 -17.46
C PRO A 372 24.84 29.65 -17.81
N GLN A 373 25.81 28.97 -17.21
CA GLN A 373 26.07 27.55 -17.48
C GLN A 373 24.96 26.64 -16.95
N LEU A 374 24.35 26.98 -15.80
CA LEU A 374 23.16 26.28 -15.30
C LEU A 374 21.96 26.48 -16.23
N LEU A 375 21.82 27.67 -16.80
CA LEU A 375 20.76 28.00 -17.75
C LEU A 375 20.94 27.25 -19.07
N ASP A 376 22.18 27.22 -19.58
CA ASP A 376 22.54 26.49 -20.80
C ASP A 376 22.27 24.99 -20.63
N LEU A 377 22.65 24.41 -19.48
CA LEU A 377 22.34 23.01 -19.15
C LEU A 377 20.82 22.74 -19.13
N PHE A 378 20.03 23.66 -18.56
CA PHE A 378 18.58 23.53 -18.51
C PHE A 378 17.93 23.57 -19.91
N TYR A 379 18.39 24.47 -20.78
CA TYR A 379 17.82 24.65 -22.13
C TYR A 379 18.42 23.73 -23.20
N THR A 380 19.50 23.02 -22.90
CA THR A 380 20.05 21.97 -23.79
C THR A 380 19.11 20.76 -23.86
N LEU A 381 18.40 20.47 -22.76
CA LEU A 381 17.45 19.37 -22.71
C LEU A 381 16.14 19.71 -23.44
N LYS A 382 15.63 18.78 -24.26
CA LYS A 382 14.34 18.98 -24.97
C LYS A 382 13.22 19.26 -23.97
N THR A 383 12.30 20.16 -24.33
CA THR A 383 11.17 20.59 -23.49
C THR A 383 10.41 19.48 -22.76
N PRO A 384 10.02 18.34 -23.38
CA PRO A 384 9.28 17.30 -22.67
C PRO A 384 10.08 16.70 -21.49
N TYR A 385 11.39 16.51 -21.64
CA TYR A 385 12.24 15.98 -20.56
C TYR A 385 12.60 17.07 -19.54
N ALA A 386 12.81 18.31 -19.98
CA ALA A 386 13.04 19.44 -19.09
C ALA A 386 11.82 19.76 -18.21
N GLN A 387 10.61 19.36 -18.62
CA GLN A 387 9.38 19.53 -17.83
C GLN A 387 9.30 18.62 -16.61
N ASN A 388 9.84 17.41 -16.70
CA ASN A 388 9.85 16.45 -15.60
C ASN A 388 11.24 16.33 -14.95
N GLY A 389 12.20 17.12 -15.42
CA GLY A 389 13.58 17.04 -14.99
C GLY A 389 13.80 17.42 -13.52
N ALA A 390 14.73 16.73 -12.88
CA ALA A 390 15.20 17.01 -11.53
C ALA A 390 16.69 17.33 -11.52
N TRP A 391 17.13 18.14 -10.56
CA TRP A 391 18.54 18.41 -10.32
C TRP A 391 19.09 17.44 -9.28
N MET A 392 20.27 16.88 -9.54
CA MET A 392 21.00 16.05 -8.59
C MET A 392 22.40 16.61 -8.38
N MET A 393 22.78 16.79 -7.11
CA MET A 393 24.09 17.34 -6.72
C MET A 393 24.46 17.01 -5.27
N ASN A 394 25.74 17.10 -4.94
CA ASN A 394 26.24 17.03 -3.57
C ASN A 394 25.90 18.33 -2.80
N ARG A 395 25.72 18.23 -1.48
CA ARG A 395 25.51 19.38 -0.57
C ARG A 395 26.59 20.46 -0.67
N LYS A 396 27.86 20.10 -0.93
CA LYS A 396 28.93 21.09 -1.13
C LYS A 396 28.74 21.88 -2.43
N THR A 397 28.34 21.22 -3.50
CA THR A 397 27.97 21.84 -4.79
C THR A 397 26.70 22.69 -4.65
N MET A 398 25.74 22.24 -3.84
CA MET A 398 24.56 23.02 -3.49
C MET A 398 24.94 24.31 -2.74
N ALA A 399 25.94 24.24 -1.86
CA ALA A 399 26.45 25.42 -1.16
C ALA A 399 27.20 26.39 -2.07
N SER A 400 27.90 25.92 -3.12
CA SER A 400 28.53 26.82 -4.11
C SER A 400 27.48 27.51 -4.98
N ILE A 401 26.44 26.80 -5.42
CA ILE A 401 25.31 27.39 -6.16
C ILE A 401 24.58 28.42 -5.31
N ARG A 402 24.35 28.13 -4.03
CA ARG A 402 23.72 29.08 -3.11
C ARG A 402 24.54 30.35 -2.89
N LYS A 403 25.86 30.26 -2.97
CA LYS A 403 26.76 31.43 -2.85
C LYS A 403 26.77 32.29 -4.11
N LEU A 404 26.14 31.87 -5.21
CA LEU A 404 25.98 32.72 -6.39
C LEU A 404 25.09 33.91 -6.03
N ALA A 405 25.70 35.09 -6.09
CA ALA A 405 25.04 36.36 -5.78
C ALA A 405 25.03 37.26 -7.02
N ASP A 406 24.05 38.14 -7.08
CA ASP A 406 24.06 39.28 -7.99
C ASP A 406 25.18 40.27 -7.60
N LEU A 407 25.46 41.25 -8.47
CA LEU A 407 26.38 42.37 -8.23
C LEU A 407 26.06 43.14 -6.93
N ASP A 408 24.80 43.13 -6.51
CA ASP A 408 24.31 43.74 -5.26
C ASP A 408 24.45 42.84 -4.02
N GLY A 409 25.09 41.67 -4.14
CA GLY A 409 25.31 40.72 -3.04
C GLY A 409 24.08 39.92 -2.61
N GLN A 410 22.97 40.04 -3.35
CA GLN A 410 21.76 39.24 -3.12
C GLN A 410 21.94 37.82 -3.66
N LEU A 411 21.66 36.82 -2.82
CA LEU A 411 21.73 35.42 -3.23
C LEU A 411 20.64 35.13 -4.26
N LEU A 412 21.04 34.59 -5.42
CA LEU A 412 20.14 34.32 -6.54
C LEU A 412 19.23 33.13 -6.28
N TRP A 413 19.63 32.24 -5.38
CA TRP A 413 18.88 31.06 -5.00
C TRP A 413 18.58 31.07 -3.51
N GLN A 414 17.29 31.00 -3.18
CA GLN A 414 16.79 30.87 -1.82
C GLN A 414 16.10 29.51 -1.70
N SER A 415 16.54 28.70 -0.74
CA SER A 415 15.83 27.47 -0.38
C SER A 415 14.43 27.82 0.12
N GLY A 416 13.43 27.01 -0.23
CA GLY A 416 12.07 27.18 0.30
C GLY A 416 12.09 27.30 1.82
N LEU A 417 11.48 28.35 2.37
CA LEU A 417 11.34 28.57 3.82
C LEU A 417 10.25 27.68 4.43
N ALA A 418 9.44 27.01 3.59
CA ALA A 418 8.37 26.11 4.01
C ALA A 418 8.93 24.70 4.25
N ALA A 419 8.63 24.13 5.42
CA ALA A 419 9.01 22.76 5.76
C ALA A 419 8.35 21.76 4.78
N GLY A 420 9.17 20.89 4.18
CA GLY A 420 8.70 19.73 3.41
C GLY A 420 8.69 19.86 1.88
N GLN A 421 8.99 21.02 1.30
CA GLN A 421 9.16 21.12 -0.16
C GLN A 421 10.64 21.06 -0.56
N PRO A 422 11.02 20.25 -1.57
CA PRO A 422 12.39 20.23 -2.09
C PRO A 422 12.75 21.63 -2.60
N SER A 423 13.99 22.05 -2.38
CA SER A 423 14.42 23.36 -2.84
C SER A 423 14.36 23.42 -4.36
N LEU A 424 13.73 24.46 -4.91
CA LEU A 424 13.53 24.60 -6.35
C LEU A 424 14.67 25.42 -6.96
N LEU A 425 15.36 24.87 -7.96
CA LEU A 425 16.34 25.57 -8.78
C LEU A 425 15.78 25.67 -10.21
N LEU A 426 15.65 26.89 -10.73
CA LEU A 426 15.04 27.15 -12.04
C LEU A 426 13.64 26.51 -12.22
N GLY A 427 12.86 26.46 -11.13
CA GLY A 427 11.51 25.87 -11.12
C GLY A 427 11.48 24.33 -11.08
N ARG A 428 12.62 23.67 -10.86
CA ARG A 428 12.74 22.20 -10.77
C ARG A 428 13.26 21.75 -9.39
N PRO A 429 12.84 20.57 -8.91
CA PRO A 429 13.27 20.05 -7.61
C PRO A 429 14.76 19.70 -7.62
N VAL A 430 15.43 19.99 -6.50
CA VAL A 430 16.82 19.60 -6.25
C VAL A 430 16.87 18.46 -5.22
N TYR A 431 17.56 17.39 -5.58
CA TYR A 431 17.82 16.23 -4.72
C TYR A 431 19.30 16.17 -4.32
N GLU A 432 19.54 15.86 -3.06
CA GLU A 432 20.89 15.69 -2.50
C GLU A 432 21.35 14.26 -2.73
N ALA A 433 22.43 14.10 -3.49
CA ALA A 433 23.13 12.83 -3.65
C ALA A 433 24.55 12.97 -3.06
N PRO A 434 24.83 12.38 -1.88
CA PRO A 434 26.12 12.56 -1.20
C PRO A 434 27.29 11.90 -1.93
N ASP A 435 27.01 10.89 -2.77
CA ASP A 435 28.00 10.11 -3.52
C ASP A 435 28.48 10.79 -4.81
N MET A 436 27.93 11.97 -5.15
CA MET A 436 28.40 12.77 -6.28
C MET A 436 29.71 13.51 -5.98
N ASP A 437 30.52 13.67 -7.02
CA ASP A 437 31.79 14.39 -6.96
C ASP A 437 31.60 15.87 -6.56
N ASP A 438 32.59 16.40 -5.83
CA ASP A 438 32.66 17.82 -5.48
C ASP A 438 32.96 18.67 -6.74
N ALA A 439 32.44 19.90 -6.77
CA ALA A 439 32.68 20.88 -7.84
C ALA A 439 34.16 21.33 -7.91
N THR A 440 34.99 20.50 -8.55
CA THR A 440 36.42 20.69 -8.77
C THR A 440 36.74 20.59 -10.27
N ALA A 441 37.90 21.09 -10.71
CA ALA A 441 38.25 21.11 -12.13
C ALA A 441 38.29 19.69 -12.73
N GLY A 442 37.65 19.50 -13.89
CA GLY A 442 37.61 18.21 -14.60
C GLY A 442 36.61 17.20 -14.01
N LYS A 443 35.69 17.63 -13.13
CA LYS A 443 34.60 16.83 -12.59
C LYS A 443 33.24 17.35 -13.06
N THR A 444 32.26 16.45 -13.11
CA THR A 444 30.86 16.71 -13.46
C THR A 444 29.98 16.64 -12.20
N PRO A 445 29.93 17.70 -11.38
CA PRO A 445 29.31 17.66 -10.04
C PRO A 445 27.78 17.79 -10.05
N ILE A 446 27.14 17.97 -11.21
CA ILE A 446 25.71 18.25 -11.36
C ILE A 446 25.15 17.43 -12.51
N VAL A 447 23.98 16.82 -12.27
CA VAL A 447 23.17 16.20 -13.30
C VAL A 447 21.80 16.85 -13.34
N PHE A 448 21.30 17.08 -14.55
CA PHE A 448 19.94 17.52 -14.81
C PHE A 448 19.30 16.64 -15.88
N GLY A 449 18.13 16.10 -15.57
CA GLY A 449 17.42 15.23 -16.51
C GLY A 449 16.15 14.64 -15.93
N ASP A 450 15.34 14.04 -16.81
CA ASP A 450 14.23 13.20 -16.42
C ASP A 450 14.75 11.79 -16.10
N PHE A 451 14.95 11.51 -14.82
CA PHE A 451 15.44 10.21 -14.34
C PHE A 451 14.41 9.10 -14.52
N ALA A 452 13.10 9.41 -14.57
CA ALA A 452 12.06 8.37 -14.70
C ALA A 452 12.11 7.72 -16.08
N SER A 453 12.33 8.53 -17.11
CA SER A 453 12.49 8.08 -18.50
C SER A 453 13.93 7.66 -18.83
N GLY A 454 14.93 8.30 -18.20
CA GLY A 454 16.34 8.11 -18.51
C GLY A 454 17.04 7.02 -17.72
N TYR A 455 16.53 6.63 -16.55
CA TYR A 455 17.16 5.64 -15.67
C TYR A 455 16.15 4.59 -15.22
N THR A 456 16.49 3.32 -15.45
CA THR A 456 15.67 2.18 -15.06
C THR A 456 16.44 1.32 -14.07
N ILE A 457 15.87 1.12 -12.89
CA ILE A 457 16.37 0.21 -11.86
C ILE A 457 15.68 -1.13 -12.06
N ALA A 458 16.45 -2.20 -12.14
CA ALA A 458 15.92 -3.54 -12.25
C ALA A 458 16.24 -4.36 -11.00
N ASP A 459 15.21 -4.75 -10.25
CA ASP A 459 15.36 -5.55 -9.04
C ASP A 459 15.08 -7.01 -9.33
N HIS A 460 15.98 -7.90 -8.93
CA HIS A 460 15.69 -9.32 -8.92
C HIS A 460 14.79 -9.67 -7.73
N THR A 461 13.67 -10.34 -7.99
CA THR A 461 12.73 -10.73 -6.92
C THR A 461 13.37 -11.80 -6.02
N GLY A 462 13.81 -11.40 -4.82
CA GLY A 462 14.24 -12.32 -3.77
C GLY A 462 15.34 -11.74 -2.88
N PHE A 463 14.99 -11.33 -1.66
CA PHE A 463 15.97 -11.06 -0.60
C PHE A 463 16.22 -12.36 0.18
N SER A 464 17.42 -12.95 0.03
CA SER A 464 17.86 -14.09 0.83
C SER A 464 18.81 -13.61 1.93
N ILE A 465 18.51 -13.93 3.19
CA ILE A 465 19.34 -13.60 4.37
C ILE A 465 20.16 -14.81 4.79
#